data_AF-A0A2D4PTA1-F1
#
_entry.id   AF-A0A2D4PTA1-F1
#
_cell.length_a   1.000
_cell.length_b   1.000
_cell.length_c   1.000
_cell.angle_alpha   90.00
_cell.angle_beta   90.00
_cell.angle_gamma   90.00
#
_symmetry.space_group_name_H-M   'P 1'
#
loop_
_entity.id
_entity.type
_entity.pdbx_description
1 polymer ?
#
loop_
_entity_poly.entity_id
_entity_poly.type
_entity_poly.pdbx_seq_one_letter_code
_entity_poly.pdbx_strand_id
1 'polypeptide(L)'
;MADDKRGKLMGRRLRRDLATEETWDVTIPPDLQRIVTVKGKRANEHVHSQGRVMGDRSVLYKSLNPNLLAVVTESTDTHPERSFIGIYLIDGVTGRIIHSSVQKKAEGPVHIVHSENWVVYLYWNAKARRNEFTVLELYEGTTQYNATAFSSLDRPYSPRVLQQSYIFPSAISTLEATITERGVTSRHLLIGLPSGAILSLPKALLDPRRPEVPTEQTREENLIPYSPDVQIHAERFINYNQTISRMKGIYTAP
;
A
#
# COMPACT_ATOMS: atom_id res chain seq x y z
N MET A 1 -0.44 -0.16 19.79
CA MET A 1 -1.67 0.63 20.06
C MET A 1 -1.53 1.97 19.37
N ALA A 2 -2.60 2.45 18.71
CA ALA A 2 -2.63 3.77 18.10
C ALA A 2 -3.63 4.64 18.87
N ASP A 3 -3.16 5.73 19.47
CA ASP A 3 -3.97 6.79 20.06
C ASP A 3 -4.05 7.94 19.04
N ASP A 4 -5.15 7.97 18.29
CA ASP A 4 -5.41 8.94 17.24
C ASP A 4 -5.53 10.37 17.77
N LYS A 5 -6.12 10.55 18.96
CA LYS A 5 -6.34 11.85 19.61
C LYS A 5 -5.02 12.49 20.04
N ARG A 6 -4.08 11.69 20.55
CA ARG A 6 -2.75 12.17 20.95
C ARG A 6 -1.71 12.07 19.84
N GLY A 7 -2.07 11.46 18.70
CA GLY A 7 -1.13 11.16 17.61
C GLY A 7 -0.03 10.19 18.02
N LYS A 8 -0.25 9.33 19.04
CA LYS A 8 0.79 8.45 19.59
C LYS A 8 0.60 7.00 19.13
N LEU A 9 1.65 6.42 18.55
CA LEU A 9 1.76 4.99 18.25
C LEU A 9 2.71 4.37 19.26
N MET A 10 2.30 3.27 19.91
CA MET A 10 3.13 2.59 20.92
C MET A 10 3.19 1.08 20.65
N GLY A 11 4.39 0.53 20.77
CA GLY A 11 4.65 -0.91 20.83
C GLY A 11 4.79 -1.40 22.26
N ARG A 12 4.23 -2.57 22.52
CA ARG A 12 4.39 -3.25 23.81
C ARG A 12 4.83 -4.68 23.61
N ARG A 13 5.76 -5.14 24.45
CA ARG A 13 6.20 -6.54 24.50
C ARG A 13 5.51 -7.27 25.64
N LEU A 14 5.09 -8.49 25.38
CA LEU A 14 4.52 -9.39 26.38
C LEU A 14 5.65 -10.09 27.15
N ARG A 15 5.60 -10.04 28.47
CA ARG A 15 6.50 -10.77 29.37
C ARG A 15 5.90 -12.14 29.72
N ARG A 16 6.73 -13.03 30.31
CA ARG A 16 6.33 -14.40 30.67
C ARG A 16 5.21 -14.47 31.70
N ASP A 17 5.09 -13.44 32.54
CA ASP A 17 4.04 -13.24 33.55
C ASP A 17 2.76 -12.60 32.98
N LEU A 18 2.65 -12.51 31.65
CA LEU A 18 1.56 -11.85 30.92
C LEU A 18 1.48 -10.33 31.14
N ALA A 19 2.46 -9.73 31.82
CA ALA A 19 2.56 -8.27 31.90
C ALA A 19 3.06 -7.69 30.56
N THR A 20 2.66 -6.47 30.26
CA THR A 20 3.14 -5.75 29.08
C THR A 20 4.12 -4.65 29.47
N GLU A 21 5.22 -4.54 28.75
CA GLU A 21 6.17 -3.42 28.85
C GLU A 21 6.19 -2.61 27.56
N GLU A 22 6.34 -1.29 27.66
CA GLU A 22 6.49 -0.40 26.50
C GLU A 22 7.90 -0.55 25.93
N THR A 23 8.00 -0.78 24.62
CA THR A 23 9.29 -1.02 23.94
C THR A 23 9.68 0.11 23.01
N TRP A 24 8.70 0.75 22.38
CA TRP A 24 8.92 1.86 21.46
C TRP A 24 7.67 2.73 21.40
N ASP A 25 7.87 4.00 21.09
CA ASP A 25 6.81 4.92 20.77
C ASP A 25 7.19 5.84 19.61
N VAL A 26 6.18 6.23 18.84
CA VAL A 26 6.28 7.20 17.73
C VAL A 26 5.18 8.22 17.93
N THR A 27 5.54 9.49 17.97
CA THR A 27 4.58 10.60 18.10
C THR A 27 4.46 11.34 16.78
N ILE A 28 3.24 11.41 16.27
CA ILE A 28 2.83 12.21 15.11
C ILE A 28 2.21 13.50 15.65
N PRO A 29 2.76 14.69 15.33
CA PRO A 29 2.27 15.95 15.89
C PRO A 29 0.78 16.19 15.57
N PRO A 30 -0.13 16.14 16.56
CA PRO A 30 -1.57 16.22 16.32
C PRO A 30 -2.01 17.61 15.84
N ASP A 31 -1.21 18.64 16.10
CA ASP A 31 -1.45 20.01 15.64
C ASP A 31 -1.29 20.16 14.13
N LEU A 32 -0.48 19.27 13.51
CA LEU A 32 -0.19 19.29 12.07
C LEU A 32 -0.93 18.18 11.33
N GLN A 33 -1.08 17.01 11.93
CA GLN A 33 -1.59 15.82 11.27
C GLN A 33 -2.38 14.93 12.20
N ARG A 34 -3.46 14.33 11.68
CA ARG A 34 -4.26 13.33 12.38
C ARG A 34 -4.08 11.96 11.74
N ILE A 35 -3.95 10.92 12.55
CA ILE A 35 -3.95 9.53 12.09
C ILE A 35 -5.37 9.15 11.66
N VAL A 36 -5.53 8.68 10.42
CA VAL A 36 -6.85 8.32 9.86
C VAL A 36 -7.02 6.81 9.75
N THR A 37 -5.96 6.10 9.35
CA THR A 37 -6.02 4.63 9.25
C THR A 37 -4.65 4.01 9.49
N VAL A 38 -4.67 2.82 10.07
CA VAL A 38 -3.48 1.96 10.26
C VAL A 38 -3.81 0.59 9.65
N LYS A 39 -3.02 0.16 8.68
CA LYS A 39 -3.19 -1.12 7.98
C LYS A 39 -1.96 -2.00 8.08
N GLY A 40 -2.12 -3.14 8.76
CA GLY A 40 -1.18 -4.26 8.67
C GLY A 40 -1.53 -5.19 7.51
N LYS A 41 -0.64 -6.13 7.21
CA LYS A 41 -0.91 -7.23 6.28
C LYS A 41 -1.87 -8.24 6.89
N ARG A 42 -2.56 -9.02 6.06
CA ARG A 42 -3.40 -10.13 6.54
C ARG A 42 -2.51 -11.28 7.00
N ALA A 43 -2.76 -11.81 8.19
CA ALA A 43 -1.95 -12.88 8.78
C ALA A 43 -2.01 -14.21 8.02
N ASN A 44 -3.08 -14.45 7.25
CA ASN A 44 -3.29 -15.65 6.45
C ASN A 44 -2.86 -15.50 4.98
N GLU A 45 -2.23 -14.38 4.61
CA GLU A 45 -1.70 -14.17 3.27
C GLU A 45 -0.42 -14.99 3.06
N HIS A 46 -0.38 -15.72 1.95
CA HIS A 46 0.83 -16.41 1.49
C HIS A 46 1.41 -15.74 0.25
N VAL A 47 2.74 -15.69 0.18
CA VAL A 47 3.48 -15.14 -0.96
C VAL A 47 4.24 -16.27 -1.65
N HIS A 48 3.81 -16.64 -2.86
CA HIS A 48 4.42 -17.76 -3.59
C HIS A 48 5.84 -17.45 -4.07
N SER A 49 6.08 -16.24 -4.59
CA SER A 49 7.39 -15.83 -5.10
C SER A 49 8.05 -14.78 -4.21
N GLN A 50 9.23 -15.12 -3.69
CA GLN A 50 10.05 -14.25 -2.83
C GLN A 50 10.80 -13.16 -3.61
N GLY A 51 10.92 -13.31 -4.92
CA GLY A 51 11.59 -12.36 -5.80
C GLY A 51 10.87 -12.22 -7.13
N ARG A 52 11.32 -11.24 -7.91
CA ARG A 52 10.89 -11.00 -9.29
C ARG A 52 12.09 -11.19 -10.20
N VAL A 53 11.90 -11.90 -11.31
CA VAL A 53 12.93 -12.06 -12.33
C VAL A 53 13.01 -10.76 -13.14
N MET A 54 14.23 -10.27 -13.32
CA MET A 54 14.58 -9.07 -14.06
C MET A 54 14.95 -9.43 -15.51
N GLY A 55 14.99 -8.45 -16.42
CA GLY A 55 15.33 -8.69 -17.83
C GLY A 55 16.71 -9.32 -18.00
N ASP A 56 17.69 -8.89 -17.21
CA ASP A 56 19.04 -9.44 -17.18
C ASP A 56 19.16 -10.82 -16.50
N ARG A 57 18.03 -11.50 -16.25
CA ARG A 57 17.92 -12.79 -15.53
C ARG A 57 18.35 -12.74 -14.07
N SER A 58 18.63 -11.56 -13.53
CA SER A 58 18.84 -11.40 -12.10
C SER A 58 17.50 -11.50 -11.35
N VAL A 59 17.57 -11.67 -10.03
CA VAL A 59 16.39 -11.70 -9.17
C VAL A 59 16.39 -10.47 -8.28
N LEU A 60 15.29 -9.71 -8.33
CA LEU A 60 15.02 -8.63 -7.38
C LEU A 60 14.14 -9.16 -6.26
N TYR A 61 14.71 -9.26 -5.07
CA TYR A 61 14.03 -9.81 -3.91
C TYR A 61 13.07 -8.82 -3.26
N LYS A 62 11.86 -9.29 -2.99
CA LYS A 62 10.80 -8.52 -2.33
C LYS A 62 11.13 -8.37 -0.85
N SER A 63 10.88 -7.19 -0.29
CA SER A 63 10.95 -7.01 1.16
C SER A 63 9.62 -7.39 1.81
N LEU A 64 9.57 -8.58 2.42
CA LEU A 64 8.37 -9.18 2.98
C LEU A 64 8.34 -9.10 4.50
N ASN A 65 8.43 -7.89 5.05
CA ASN A 65 8.29 -7.70 6.49
C ASN A 65 6.84 -8.02 6.94
N PRO A 66 6.59 -9.07 7.74
CA PRO A 66 5.25 -9.45 8.19
C PRO A 66 4.69 -8.47 9.23
N ASN A 67 5.58 -7.73 9.92
CA ASN A 67 5.23 -6.80 10.99
C ASN A 67 5.09 -5.36 10.50
N LEU A 68 5.09 -5.13 9.18
CA LEU A 68 5.01 -3.79 8.61
C LEU A 68 3.59 -3.24 8.72
N LEU A 69 3.49 -2.00 9.19
CA LEU A 69 2.25 -1.25 9.31
C LEU A 69 2.31 -0.06 8.36
N ALA A 70 1.25 0.15 7.58
CA ALA A 70 1.04 1.36 6.81
C ALA A 70 0.11 2.29 7.60
N VAL A 71 0.66 3.40 8.08
CA VAL A 71 -0.06 4.45 8.81
C VAL A 71 -0.31 5.61 7.86
N VAL A 72 -1.57 6.03 7.77
CA VAL A 72 -2.00 7.17 6.96
C VAL A 72 -2.40 8.32 7.87
N THR A 73 -1.93 9.50 7.53
CA THR A 73 -2.28 10.74 8.19
C THR A 73 -2.87 11.75 7.21
N GLU A 74 -3.75 12.60 7.70
CA GLU A 74 -4.26 13.76 6.96
C GLU A 74 -3.85 15.03 7.72
N SER A 75 -3.56 16.10 6.98
CA SER A 75 -3.28 17.42 7.57
C SER A 75 -4.47 17.94 8.35
N THR A 76 -4.21 18.66 9.44
CA THR A 76 -5.24 19.41 10.18
C THR A 76 -5.72 20.62 9.39
N ASP A 77 -4.83 21.26 8.62
CA ASP A 77 -5.16 22.32 7.69
C ASP A 77 -5.85 21.72 6.45
N THR A 78 -7.11 22.11 6.26
CA THR A 78 -7.95 21.65 5.15
C THR A 78 -7.92 22.62 3.96
N HIS A 79 -7.08 23.64 3.98
CA HIS A 79 -6.96 24.56 2.86
C HIS A 79 -6.29 23.86 1.66
N PRO A 80 -6.88 23.84 0.45
CA PRO A 80 -6.38 23.09 -0.72
C PRO A 80 -4.91 23.30 -1.10
N GLU A 81 -4.35 24.47 -0.83
CA GLU A 81 -2.95 24.79 -1.14
C GLU A 81 -1.96 24.29 -0.08
N ARG A 82 -2.45 23.97 1.13
CA ARG A 82 -1.65 23.55 2.29
C ARG A 82 -1.99 22.13 2.76
N SER A 83 -3.11 21.56 2.31
CA SER A 83 -3.54 20.21 2.65
C SER A 83 -2.53 19.18 2.16
N PHE A 84 -2.36 18.10 2.93
CA PHE A 84 -1.50 17.00 2.53
C PHE A 84 -1.91 15.68 3.21
N ILE A 85 -1.46 14.57 2.61
CA ILE A 85 -1.58 13.23 3.17
C ILE A 85 -0.20 12.69 3.47
N GLY A 86 0.02 12.19 4.68
CA GLY A 86 1.24 11.50 5.08
C GLY A 86 1.06 9.99 5.04
N ILE A 87 2.06 9.26 4.55
CA ILE A 87 2.13 7.80 4.59
C ILE A 87 3.42 7.41 5.32
N TYR A 88 3.28 6.63 6.39
CA TYR A 88 4.38 6.11 7.17
C TYR A 88 4.34 4.58 7.17
N LEU A 89 5.40 3.96 6.66
CA LEU A 89 5.60 2.52 6.78
C LEU A 89 6.47 2.27 8.02
N ILE A 90 5.87 1.65 9.04
CA ILE A 90 6.50 1.48 10.36
C ILE A 90 6.61 0.00 10.67
N ASP A 91 7.78 -0.44 11.12
CA ASP A 91 7.94 -1.78 11.66
C ASP A 91 7.29 -1.87 13.04
N GLY A 92 6.28 -2.73 13.20
CA GLY A 92 5.51 -2.84 14.43
C GLY A 92 6.24 -3.46 15.62
N VAL A 93 7.42 -4.07 15.41
CA VAL A 93 8.23 -4.67 16.47
C VAL A 93 9.22 -3.66 17.05
N THR A 94 9.89 -2.90 16.18
CA THR A 94 10.97 -1.97 16.54
C THR A 94 10.52 -0.51 16.62
N GLY A 95 9.40 -0.16 16.00
CA GLY A 95 8.96 1.23 15.83
C GLY A 95 9.73 2.00 14.75
N ARG A 96 10.66 1.35 14.04
CA ARG A 96 11.46 2.00 12.99
C ARG A 96 10.56 2.41 11.82
N ILE A 97 10.67 3.69 11.43
CA ILE A 97 10.04 4.19 10.20
C ILE A 97 10.89 3.72 9.02
N ILE A 98 10.35 2.79 8.24
CA ILE A 98 10.98 2.23 7.04
C ILE A 98 10.87 3.22 5.86
N HIS A 99 9.74 3.89 5.76
CA HIS A 99 9.49 4.88 4.72
C HIS A 99 8.51 5.94 5.21
N SER A 100 8.71 7.18 4.79
CA SER A 100 7.79 8.29 5.00
C SER A 100 7.62 9.06 3.70
N SER A 101 6.38 9.24 3.26
CA SER A 101 6.07 10.08 2.11
C SER A 101 4.95 11.07 2.44
N VAL A 102 4.99 12.23 1.79
CA VAL A 102 3.99 13.30 1.95
C VAL A 102 3.48 13.66 0.57
N GLN A 103 2.19 13.44 0.33
CA GLN A 103 1.49 13.90 -0.86
C GLN A 103 0.94 15.29 -0.60
N LYS A 104 1.56 16.31 -1.21
CA LYS A 104 1.17 17.71 -1.06
C LYS A 104 -0.08 18.02 -1.88
N LYS A 105 -0.90 18.96 -1.40
CA LYS A 105 -2.16 19.38 -2.03
C LYS A 105 -3.09 18.19 -2.27
N ALA A 106 -3.17 17.33 -1.26
CA ALA A 106 -3.89 16.08 -1.29
C ALA A 106 -4.84 16.00 -0.10
N GLU A 107 -6.04 15.50 -0.35
CA GLU A 107 -7.14 15.46 0.61
C GLU A 107 -7.77 14.06 0.65
N GLY A 108 -8.36 13.74 1.80
CA GLY A 108 -9.13 12.51 1.99
C GLY A 108 -10.49 12.51 1.28
N PRO A 109 -11.24 11.40 1.36
CA PRO A 109 -10.92 10.20 2.13
C PRO A 109 -9.81 9.35 1.49
N VAL A 110 -8.89 8.83 2.31
CA VAL A 110 -7.84 7.92 1.84
C VAL A 110 -8.29 6.47 1.95
N HIS A 111 -8.29 5.76 0.82
CA HIS A 111 -8.47 4.30 0.81
C HIS A 111 -7.12 3.64 0.58
N ILE A 112 -6.79 2.63 1.39
CA ILE A 112 -5.47 1.99 1.38
C ILE A 112 -5.58 0.48 1.51
N VAL A 113 -4.76 -0.21 0.73
CA VAL A 113 -4.55 -1.67 0.78
C VAL A 113 -3.05 -1.94 0.95
N HIS A 114 -2.73 -2.86 1.86
CA HIS A 114 -1.38 -3.32 2.14
C HIS A 114 -1.35 -4.85 2.02
N SER A 115 -0.56 -5.36 1.07
CA SER A 115 -0.50 -6.79 0.73
C SER A 115 0.88 -7.13 0.19
N GLU A 116 1.36 -8.35 0.45
CA GLU A 116 2.68 -8.84 0.04
C GLU A 116 3.83 -7.87 0.35
N ASN A 117 4.42 -7.22 -0.66
CA ASN A 117 5.50 -6.24 -0.57
C ASN A 117 5.07 -4.84 -1.04
N TRP A 118 3.77 -4.60 -1.19
CA TRP A 118 3.26 -3.40 -1.82
C TRP A 118 2.13 -2.74 -1.02
N VAL A 119 2.02 -1.44 -1.21
CA VAL A 119 0.96 -0.61 -0.63
C VAL A 119 0.35 0.21 -1.76
N VAL A 120 -0.97 0.15 -1.89
CA VAL A 120 -1.72 1.00 -2.83
C VAL A 120 -2.65 1.86 -2.03
N TYR A 121 -2.64 3.16 -2.29
CA TYR A 121 -3.58 4.08 -1.68
C TYR A 121 -4.11 5.08 -2.69
N LEU A 122 -5.36 5.50 -2.50
CA LEU A 122 -6.04 6.49 -3.32
C LEU A 122 -6.36 7.72 -2.48
N TYR A 123 -6.18 8.89 -3.07
CA TYR A 123 -6.52 10.18 -2.48
C TYR A 123 -7.03 11.17 -3.54
N TRP A 124 -7.57 12.30 -3.08
CA TRP A 124 -7.96 13.41 -3.95
C TRP A 124 -6.83 14.42 -4.09
N ASN A 125 -6.40 14.71 -5.32
CA ASN A 125 -5.44 15.78 -5.61
C ASN A 125 -6.20 17.10 -5.76
N ALA A 126 -6.06 17.99 -4.78
CA ALA A 126 -6.78 19.26 -4.72
C ALA A 126 -6.31 20.26 -5.80
N LYS A 127 -5.03 20.20 -6.20
CA LYS A 127 -4.48 21.07 -7.26
C LYS A 127 -5.03 20.71 -8.64
N ALA A 128 -5.03 19.42 -8.97
CA ALA A 128 -5.48 18.92 -10.27
C ALA A 128 -6.97 18.56 -10.31
N ARG A 129 -7.64 18.57 -9.16
CA ARG A 129 -9.06 18.21 -8.96
C ARG A 129 -9.40 16.84 -9.55
N ARG A 130 -8.65 15.82 -9.15
CA ARG A 130 -8.81 14.44 -9.62
C ARG A 130 -8.39 13.43 -8.57
N ASN A 131 -8.86 12.19 -8.70
CA ASN A 131 -8.41 11.08 -7.85
C ASN A 131 -7.09 10.52 -8.37
N GLU A 132 -6.19 10.18 -7.46
CA GLU A 132 -4.89 9.60 -7.79
C GLU A 132 -4.64 8.35 -6.93
N PHE A 133 -4.29 7.26 -7.59
CA PHE A 133 -3.64 6.12 -6.95
C PHE A 133 -2.16 6.41 -6.79
N THR A 134 -1.57 6.05 -5.66
CA THR A 134 -0.13 5.91 -5.53
C THR A 134 0.19 4.51 -5.05
N VAL A 135 1.20 3.91 -5.69
CA VAL A 135 1.69 2.58 -5.36
C VAL A 135 3.09 2.67 -4.82
N LEU A 136 3.35 1.94 -3.75
CA LEU A 136 4.66 1.69 -3.16
C LEU A 136 4.98 0.21 -3.30
N GLU A 137 6.19 -0.11 -3.73
CA GLU A 137 6.73 -1.48 -3.68
C GLU A 137 8.08 -1.49 -2.96
N LEU A 138 8.26 -2.45 -2.06
CA LEU A 138 9.46 -2.58 -1.23
C LEU A 138 10.31 -3.76 -1.71
N TYR A 139 11.60 -3.51 -1.91
CA TYR A 139 12.58 -4.48 -2.39
C TYR A 139 13.84 -4.47 -1.51
N GLU A 140 14.44 -5.63 -1.28
CA GLU A 140 15.71 -5.74 -0.55
C GLU A 140 16.91 -5.47 -1.46
N GLY A 141 16.80 -5.84 -2.74
CA GLY A 141 17.87 -5.74 -3.73
C GLY A 141 18.08 -7.07 -4.46
N THR A 142 19.28 -7.26 -5.00
CA THR A 142 19.67 -8.48 -5.73
C THR A 142 20.13 -9.62 -4.81
N THR A 143 20.38 -9.33 -3.53
CA THR A 143 20.78 -10.30 -2.52
C THR A 143 19.75 -10.33 -1.38
N GLN A 144 19.45 -11.53 -0.87
CA GLN A 144 18.65 -11.68 0.35
C GLN A 144 19.56 -11.64 1.56
N TYR A 145 19.16 -10.92 2.60
CA TYR A 145 19.89 -10.90 3.86
C TYR A 145 19.79 -12.25 4.59
N ASN A 146 18.58 -12.78 4.72
CA ASN A 146 18.31 -14.08 5.32
C ASN A 146 17.11 -14.74 4.62
N ALA A 147 17.36 -15.87 3.95
CA ALA A 147 16.37 -16.61 3.18
C ALA A 147 15.49 -17.54 4.05
N THR A 148 15.93 -17.85 5.27
CA THR A 148 15.27 -18.86 6.13
C THR A 148 14.27 -18.23 7.08
N ALA A 149 14.61 -17.09 7.67
CA ALA A 149 13.79 -16.44 8.67
C ALA A 149 13.80 -14.92 8.54
N PHE A 150 12.65 -14.31 8.87
CA PHE A 150 12.52 -12.87 9.00
C PHE A 150 12.55 -12.49 10.49
N SER A 151 13.46 -11.59 10.86
CA SER A 151 13.46 -10.93 12.17
C SER A 151 13.51 -9.42 11.97
N SER A 152 12.57 -8.68 12.59
CA SER A 152 12.57 -7.21 12.59
C SER A 152 13.74 -6.61 13.38
N LEU A 153 14.32 -7.37 14.32
CA LEU A 153 15.36 -6.88 15.24
C LEU A 153 16.77 -6.89 14.62
N ASP A 154 16.97 -7.72 13.59
CA ASP A 154 18.29 -8.00 13.01
C ASP A 154 18.31 -7.61 11.52
N ARG A 155 17.78 -6.42 11.20
CA ARG A 155 17.76 -5.88 9.83
C ARG A 155 18.78 -4.75 9.70
N PRO A 156 19.95 -4.98 9.06
CA PRO A 156 20.96 -3.95 8.89
C PRO A 156 20.56 -2.87 7.87
N TYR A 157 19.80 -3.24 6.84
CA TYR A 157 19.47 -2.35 5.72
C TYR A 157 17.97 -2.06 5.62
N SER A 158 17.63 -0.82 5.30
CA SER A 158 16.27 -0.46 4.90
C SER A 158 15.99 -0.94 3.47
N PRO A 159 14.78 -1.43 3.17
CA PRO A 159 14.40 -1.77 1.81
C PRO A 159 14.37 -0.54 0.90
N ARG A 160 14.65 -0.75 -0.38
CA ARG A 160 14.44 0.22 -1.45
C ARG A 160 12.94 0.30 -1.74
N VAL A 161 12.39 1.51 -1.64
CA VAL A 161 10.99 1.78 -1.94
C VAL A 161 10.89 2.40 -3.33
N LEU A 162 10.13 1.76 -4.21
CA LEU A 162 9.74 2.32 -5.51
C LEU A 162 8.34 2.89 -5.40
N GLN A 163 8.11 4.06 -5.99
CA GLN A 163 6.83 4.75 -5.96
C GLN A 163 6.44 5.22 -7.36
N GLN A 164 5.17 5.08 -7.70
CA GLN A 164 4.58 5.71 -8.87
C GLN A 164 3.11 6.02 -8.63
N SER A 165 2.67 7.16 -9.19
CA SER A 165 1.29 7.63 -9.06
C SER A 165 0.55 7.48 -10.39
N TYR A 166 -0.76 7.31 -10.33
CA TYR A 166 -1.65 7.08 -11.46
C TYR A 166 -2.94 7.87 -11.23
N ILE A 167 -3.58 8.33 -12.30
CA ILE A 167 -4.85 9.04 -12.27
C ILE A 167 -5.98 8.02 -12.35
N PHE A 168 -7.00 8.20 -11.52
CA PHE A 168 -8.21 7.40 -11.56
C PHE A 168 -9.43 8.29 -11.88
N PRO A 169 -10.24 7.97 -12.90
CA PRO A 169 -11.27 8.88 -13.41
C PRO A 169 -12.54 8.94 -12.56
N SER A 170 -12.63 8.18 -11.47
CA SER A 170 -13.81 8.14 -10.61
C SER A 170 -13.44 8.22 -9.13
N ALA A 171 -14.38 8.63 -8.29
CA ALA A 171 -14.25 8.44 -6.85
C ALA A 171 -14.43 6.94 -6.52
N ILE A 172 -14.05 6.54 -5.31
CA ILE A 172 -14.24 5.17 -4.84
C ILE A 172 -14.96 5.18 -3.49
N SER A 173 -15.72 4.12 -3.23
CA SER A 173 -16.39 3.88 -1.94
C SER A 173 -15.61 2.90 -1.07
N THR A 174 -14.94 1.93 -1.68
CA THR A 174 -14.13 0.94 -0.98
C THR A 174 -13.08 0.32 -1.90
N LEU A 175 -12.02 -0.24 -1.31
CA LEU A 175 -10.87 -0.82 -1.98
C LEU A 175 -10.40 -2.03 -1.18
N GLU A 176 -10.25 -3.17 -1.84
CA GLU A 176 -9.75 -4.40 -1.20
C GLU A 176 -8.93 -5.24 -2.20
N ALA A 177 -7.99 -6.07 -1.73
CA ALA A 177 -7.26 -7.00 -2.59
C ALA A 177 -7.86 -8.41 -2.58
N THR A 178 -7.74 -9.11 -3.69
CA THR A 178 -8.02 -10.55 -3.77
C THR A 178 -7.01 -11.36 -2.97
N ILE A 179 -7.48 -12.40 -2.27
CA ILE A 179 -6.66 -13.36 -1.53
C ILE A 179 -6.92 -14.78 -2.02
N THR A 180 -5.86 -15.60 -2.09
CA THR A 180 -5.93 -17.03 -2.39
C THR A 180 -4.99 -17.79 -1.47
N GLU A 181 -5.23 -19.09 -1.26
CA GLU A 181 -4.51 -19.89 -0.26
C GLU A 181 -3.00 -19.92 -0.48
N ARG A 182 -2.58 -20.07 -1.74
CA ARG A 182 -1.17 -20.23 -2.11
C ARG A 182 -0.53 -18.96 -2.68
N GLY A 183 -1.31 -17.92 -2.98
CA GLY A 183 -0.79 -16.67 -3.54
C GLY A 183 -0.10 -16.84 -4.91
N VAL A 184 -0.53 -17.83 -5.71
CA VAL A 184 0.02 -18.11 -7.04
C VAL A 184 -0.67 -17.27 -8.12
N THR A 185 -1.99 -17.13 -8.03
CA THR A 185 -2.80 -16.39 -8.99
C THR A 185 -2.50 -14.89 -8.95
N SER A 186 -2.61 -14.21 -10.09
CA SER A 186 -2.46 -12.76 -10.16
C SER A 186 -3.38 -12.04 -9.18
N ARG A 187 -2.84 -11.04 -8.47
CA ARG A 187 -3.59 -10.21 -7.53
C ARG A 187 -4.38 -9.14 -8.26
N HIS A 188 -5.63 -8.96 -7.87
CA HIS A 188 -6.50 -7.88 -8.35
C HIS A 188 -6.91 -7.00 -7.17
N LEU A 189 -7.10 -5.71 -7.45
CA LEU A 189 -7.77 -4.76 -6.58
C LEU A 189 -9.26 -4.73 -6.96
N LEU A 190 -10.11 -5.01 -5.99
CA LEU A 190 -11.55 -4.85 -6.08
C LEU A 190 -11.89 -3.43 -5.63
N ILE A 191 -12.41 -2.63 -6.55
CA ILE A 191 -12.73 -1.22 -6.35
C ILE A 191 -14.24 -1.07 -6.40
N GLY A 192 -14.84 -0.69 -5.27
CA GLY A 192 -16.26 -0.33 -5.23
C GLY A 192 -16.46 1.09 -5.71
N LEU A 193 -17.19 1.27 -6.81
CA LEU A 193 -17.51 2.59 -7.36
C LEU A 193 -18.79 3.15 -6.71
N PRO A 194 -18.96 4.49 -6.66
CA PRO A 194 -20.19 5.12 -6.17
C PRO A 194 -21.44 4.73 -6.96
N SER A 195 -21.29 4.32 -8.23
CA SER A 195 -22.37 3.77 -9.05
C SER A 195 -22.89 2.40 -8.57
N GLY A 196 -22.18 1.77 -7.64
CA GLY A 196 -22.46 0.42 -7.15
C GLY A 196 -21.84 -0.69 -8.01
N ALA A 197 -21.10 -0.36 -9.07
CA ALA A 197 -20.29 -1.32 -9.83
C ALA A 197 -19.01 -1.68 -9.06
N ILE A 198 -18.56 -2.94 -9.18
CA ILE A 198 -17.29 -3.41 -8.62
C ILE A 198 -16.32 -3.65 -9.77
N LEU A 199 -15.29 -2.81 -9.84
CA LEU A 199 -14.21 -2.92 -10.82
C LEU A 199 -13.12 -3.87 -10.31
N SER A 200 -12.73 -4.84 -11.12
CA SER A 200 -11.56 -5.67 -10.88
C SER A 200 -10.36 -5.13 -11.66
N LEU A 201 -9.41 -4.52 -10.95
CA LEU A 201 -8.20 -3.93 -11.54
C LEU A 201 -6.98 -4.82 -11.27
N PRO A 202 -6.30 -5.36 -12.31
CA PRO A 202 -5.08 -6.13 -12.11
C PRO A 202 -3.98 -5.30 -11.45
N LYS A 203 -3.37 -5.79 -10.36
CA LYS A 203 -2.27 -5.10 -9.67
C LYS A 203 -1.05 -4.88 -10.58
N ALA A 204 -0.85 -5.73 -11.58
CA ALA A 204 0.23 -5.60 -12.57
C ALA A 204 0.17 -4.30 -13.39
N LEU A 205 -1.01 -3.67 -13.53
CA LEU A 205 -1.13 -2.37 -14.18
C LEU A 205 -0.62 -1.22 -13.30
N LEU A 206 -0.66 -1.39 -11.98
CA LEU A 206 -0.17 -0.41 -11.01
C LEU A 206 1.20 -0.84 -10.50
N ASP A 207 2.21 -0.79 -11.37
CA ASP A 207 3.58 -1.24 -11.08
C ASP A 207 4.53 -0.02 -11.15
N PRO A 208 5.26 0.33 -10.06
CA PRO A 208 6.11 1.51 -10.04
C PRO A 208 7.36 1.41 -10.92
N ARG A 209 7.60 0.26 -11.55
CA ARG A 209 8.70 0.04 -12.48
C ARG A 209 8.33 0.32 -13.94
N ARG A 210 7.08 0.68 -14.23
CA ARG A 210 6.64 0.98 -15.61
C ARG A 210 7.43 2.19 -16.13
N PRO A 211 8.21 2.03 -17.21
CA PRO A 211 9.09 3.09 -17.67
C PRO A 211 8.31 4.14 -18.46
N GLU A 212 8.69 5.41 -18.35
CA GLU A 212 8.17 6.46 -19.24
C GLU A 212 8.64 6.24 -20.68
N VAL A 213 9.91 5.88 -20.85
CA VAL A 213 10.54 5.54 -22.13
C VAL A 213 11.02 4.08 -22.06
N PRO A 214 10.49 3.19 -22.91
CA PRO A 214 10.88 1.77 -22.90
C PRO A 214 12.37 1.58 -23.22
N THR A 215 12.96 0.61 -22.54
CA THR A 215 14.33 0.13 -22.73
C THR A 215 14.33 -1.35 -23.09
N GLU A 216 15.40 -1.88 -23.67
CA GLU A 216 15.48 -3.31 -24.02
C GLU A 216 15.23 -4.23 -22.80
N GLN A 217 15.79 -3.88 -21.63
CA GLN A 217 15.56 -4.63 -20.38
C GLN A 217 14.08 -4.63 -19.95
N THR A 218 13.41 -3.48 -20.00
CA THR A 218 12.00 -3.38 -19.60
C THR A 218 11.08 -4.06 -20.60
N ARG A 219 11.47 -4.14 -21.88
CA ARG A 219 10.79 -4.94 -22.91
C ARG A 219 10.96 -6.43 -22.68
N GLU A 220 12.15 -6.89 -22.29
CA GLU A 220 12.40 -8.29 -21.93
C GLU A 220 11.57 -8.72 -20.71
N GLU A 221 11.35 -7.81 -19.75
CA GLU A 221 10.44 -8.00 -18.61
C GLU A 221 8.94 -7.91 -18.97
N ASN A 222 8.59 -7.62 -20.22
CA ASN A 222 7.23 -7.35 -20.68
C ASN A 222 6.51 -6.24 -19.89
N LEU A 223 7.25 -5.21 -19.46
CA LEU A 223 6.67 -4.06 -18.78
C LEU A 223 5.97 -3.15 -19.79
N ILE A 224 4.70 -2.89 -19.52
CA ILE A 224 3.92 -1.92 -20.29
C ILE A 224 4.44 -0.52 -19.96
N PRO A 225 4.70 0.36 -20.96
CA PRO A 225 5.13 1.73 -20.71
C PRO A 225 4.16 2.46 -19.78
N TYR A 226 4.66 3.39 -18.99
CA TYR A 226 3.84 4.16 -18.06
C TYR A 226 2.76 4.93 -18.80
N SER A 227 1.51 4.66 -18.43
CA SER A 227 0.34 5.46 -18.81
C SER A 227 -0.29 5.95 -17.52
N PRO A 228 -0.31 7.27 -17.26
CA PRO A 228 -0.86 7.80 -16.02
C PRO A 228 -2.36 7.55 -15.89
N ASP A 229 -3.10 7.46 -17.00
CA ASP A 229 -4.55 7.31 -16.98
C ASP A 229 -4.96 5.83 -16.84
N VAL A 230 -5.61 5.51 -15.73
CA VAL A 230 -6.16 4.18 -15.46
C VAL A 230 -7.60 4.14 -15.94
N GLN A 231 -7.79 3.56 -17.13
CA GLN A 231 -9.10 3.47 -17.77
C GLN A 231 -10.05 2.49 -17.06
N ILE A 232 -11.31 2.89 -16.96
CA ILE A 232 -12.40 2.04 -16.49
C ILE A 232 -13.06 1.39 -17.71
N HIS A 233 -12.97 0.07 -17.77
CA HIS A 233 -13.59 -0.75 -18.81
C HIS A 233 -14.77 -1.52 -18.19
N ALA A 234 -15.96 -1.42 -18.78
CA ALA A 234 -17.17 -2.05 -18.25
C ALA A 234 -17.07 -3.58 -18.23
N GLU A 235 -16.26 -4.16 -19.12
CA GLU A 235 -15.96 -5.58 -19.18
C GLU A 235 -15.24 -6.11 -17.92
N ARG A 236 -14.69 -5.21 -17.10
CA ARG A 236 -14.02 -5.54 -15.84
C ARG A 236 -14.93 -5.39 -14.62
N PHE A 237 -16.21 -5.08 -14.81
CA PHE A 237 -17.19 -5.07 -13.72
C PHE A 237 -17.64 -6.49 -13.39
N ILE A 238 -17.35 -6.94 -12.16
CA ILE A 238 -17.61 -8.33 -11.77
C ILE A 238 -19.08 -8.58 -11.40
N ASN A 239 -19.83 -7.53 -11.08
CA ASN A 239 -21.22 -7.61 -10.67
C ASN A 239 -22.22 -7.32 -11.81
N TYR A 240 -21.75 -7.12 -13.04
CA TYR A 240 -22.58 -6.83 -14.22
C TYR A 240 -23.65 -5.76 -13.90
N ASN A 241 -24.93 -6.16 -13.86
CA ASN A 241 -26.08 -5.29 -13.62
C ASN A 241 -26.55 -5.28 -12.15
N GLN A 242 -25.89 -6.02 -11.25
CA GLN A 242 -26.25 -6.12 -9.84
C GLN A 242 -25.53 -5.05 -9.02
N THR A 243 -26.01 -3.81 -9.09
CA THR A 243 -25.38 -2.68 -8.39
C THR A 243 -25.60 -2.74 -6.88
N ILE A 244 -24.56 -2.40 -6.12
CA ILE A 244 -24.61 -2.35 -4.65
C ILE A 244 -24.57 -0.88 -4.23
N SER A 245 -25.69 -0.39 -3.70
CA SER A 245 -25.78 0.99 -3.22
C SER A 245 -24.98 1.19 -1.94
N ARG A 246 -24.24 2.31 -1.85
CA ARG A 246 -23.49 2.74 -0.65
C ARG A 246 -22.59 1.65 -0.08
N MET A 247 -21.77 1.04 -0.93
CA MET A 247 -20.84 0.00 -0.55
C MET A 247 -19.89 0.46 0.55
N LYS A 248 -19.91 -0.22 1.70
CA LYS A 248 -19.09 0.12 2.88
C LYS A 248 -17.79 -0.69 2.96
N GLY A 249 -17.73 -1.83 2.29
CA GLY A 249 -16.60 -2.75 2.36
C GLY A 249 -16.74 -3.89 1.38
N ILE A 250 -15.60 -4.53 1.07
CA ILE A 250 -15.51 -5.77 0.31
C ILE A 250 -14.76 -6.76 1.19
N TYR A 251 -15.23 -7.99 1.26
CA TYR A 251 -14.53 -9.08 1.94
C TYR A 251 -14.07 -10.10 0.91
N THR A 252 -12.85 -10.61 1.07
CA THR A 252 -12.24 -11.60 0.19
C THR A 252 -11.71 -12.77 1.04
N ALA A 253 -12.06 -14.00 0.63
CA ALA A 253 -11.65 -15.23 1.29
C ALA A 253 -10.94 -16.16 0.29
N PRO A 254 -9.93 -16.94 0.73
CA PRO A 254 -9.27 -17.97 -0.06
C PRO A 254 -10.18 -19.13 -0.49
#